data_AF-A0A656YV84-F1
#
_entry.id   AF-A0A656YV84-F1
#
_cell.length_a   1.000
_cell.length_b   1.000
_cell.length_c   1.000
_cell.angle_alpha   90.00
_cell.angle_beta   90.00
_cell.angle_gamma   90.00
#
_symmetry.space_group_name_H-M   'P 1'
#
loop_
_entity.id
_entity.type
_entity.pdbx_description
1 polymer ?
#
loop_
_entity_poly.entity_id
_entity_poly.type
_entity_poly.pdbx_seq_one_letter_code
_entity_poly.pdbx_strand_id
1 'polypeptide(L)'
;MKEKIYEKHRPQTFEEMTDRERIKKILKKDAKNGSPSDYLFSGPPGTGKTTAAYCYKRELEDGSKDVTGCACPTIKEFNASDNGGAYSLWIYLLTILLVVNFLR
;
A
#
# COMPACT_ATOMS: atom_id res chain seq x y z
N MET A 1 11.52 -25.03 -5.61
CA MET A 1 10.85 -23.76 -5.98
C MET A 1 11.92 -22.71 -6.24
N LYS A 2 11.90 -22.03 -7.39
CA LYS A 2 12.89 -20.99 -7.73
C LYS A 2 12.38 -19.66 -7.17
N GLU A 3 12.91 -19.24 -6.02
CA GLU A 3 12.56 -17.94 -5.43
C GLU A 3 12.99 -16.79 -6.34
N LYS A 4 12.16 -15.75 -6.42
CA LYS A 4 12.43 -14.60 -7.26
C LYS A 4 13.38 -13.65 -6.54
N ILE A 5 14.47 -13.28 -7.21
CA ILE A 5 15.58 -12.50 -6.64
C ILE A 5 15.08 -11.15 -6.07
N TYR A 6 14.14 -10.50 -6.73
CA TYR A 6 13.62 -9.21 -6.29
C TYR A 6 12.80 -9.27 -4.99
N GLU A 7 12.17 -10.40 -4.68
CA GLU A 7 11.45 -10.61 -3.41
C GLU A 7 12.46 -10.78 -2.27
N LYS A 8 13.54 -11.51 -2.52
CA LYS A 8 14.63 -11.71 -1.55
C LYS A 8 15.34 -10.42 -1.17
N HIS A 9 15.52 -9.51 -2.12
CA HIS A 9 16.22 -8.23 -1.90
C HIS A 9 15.26 -7.06 -1.59
N ARG A 10 13.98 -7.33 -1.33
CA ARG A 10 13.02 -6.26 -0.96
C ARG A 10 13.40 -5.72 0.43
N PRO A 11 13.69 -4.41 0.57
CA PRO A 11 14.06 -3.81 1.85
C PRO A 11 13.03 -4.12 2.94
N GLN A 12 13.51 -4.54 4.10
CA GLN A 12 12.68 -4.89 5.25
C GLN A 12 12.61 -3.72 6.23
N THR A 13 13.66 -2.91 6.29
CA THR A 13 13.80 -1.75 7.17
C THR A 13 13.92 -0.46 6.37
N PHE A 14 13.59 0.68 6.99
CA PHE A 14 13.81 1.99 6.37
C PHE A 14 15.30 2.28 6.08
N GLU A 15 16.23 1.63 6.79
CA GLU A 15 17.68 1.81 6.58
C GLU A 15 18.16 1.16 5.29
N GLU A 16 17.60 0.00 4.94
CA GLU A 16 17.87 -0.71 3.68
C GLU A 16 17.26 0.00 2.45
N MET A 17 16.29 0.89 2.64
CA MET A 17 15.71 1.66 1.55
C MET A 17 16.70 2.72 1.03
N THR A 18 17.13 2.55 -0.22
CA THR A 18 17.99 3.52 -0.92
C THR A 18 17.20 4.77 -1.30
N ASP A 19 17.82 5.93 -1.06
CA ASP A 19 17.32 7.27 -1.36
C ASP A 19 16.00 7.67 -0.69
N ARG A 20 15.82 8.98 -0.46
CA ARG A 20 14.67 9.63 0.24
C ARG A 20 14.76 9.67 1.77
N GLU A 21 15.87 10.16 2.30
CA GLU A 21 16.03 10.41 3.74
C GLU A 21 14.92 11.26 4.37
N ARG A 22 14.41 12.26 3.65
CA ARG A 22 13.36 13.14 4.15
C ARG A 22 12.06 12.38 4.43
N ILE A 23 11.65 11.48 3.53
CA ILE A 23 10.44 10.67 3.68
C ILE A 23 10.63 9.68 4.82
N LYS A 24 11.81 9.02 4.89
CA LYS A 24 12.15 8.11 5.99
C LYS A 24 12.06 8.78 7.36
N LYS A 25 12.57 10.02 7.49
CA LYS A 25 12.51 10.79 8.74
C LYS A 25 11.07 11.13 9.14
N ILE A 26 10.23 11.53 8.17
CA ILE A 26 8.82 11.87 8.45
C ILE A 26 8.07 10.62 8.92
N LEU A 27 8.18 9.51 8.19
CA LEU A 27 7.50 8.26 8.53
C LEU A 27 7.98 7.70 9.88
N LYS A 28 9.30 7.70 10.15
CA LYS A 28 9.84 7.29 11.45
C LYS A 28 9.35 8.18 12.60
N LYS A 29 9.27 9.50 12.39
CA LYS A 29 8.77 10.44 13.41
C LYS A 29 7.28 10.20 13.69
N ASP A 30 6.49 10.03 12.64
CA ASP A 30 5.06 9.77 12.74
C ASP A 30 4.76 8.45 13.44
N ALA A 31 5.47 7.37 13.09
CA ALA A 31 5.35 6.08 13.77
C ALA A 31 5.67 6.17 15.28
N LYS A 32 6.67 6.97 15.66
CA LYS A 32 7.04 7.20 17.07
C LYS A 32 6.07 8.07 17.85
N ASN A 33 5.32 8.94 17.19
CA ASN A 33 4.37 9.84 17.85
C ASN A 33 3.11 9.10 18.35
N GLY A 34 2.92 7.82 18.00
CA GLY A 34 1.81 6.99 18.47
C GLY A 34 0.46 7.27 17.80
N SER A 35 0.41 8.24 16.89
CA SER A 35 -0.78 8.58 16.09
C SER A 35 -0.47 8.41 14.59
N PRO A 36 -0.64 7.22 14.02
CA PRO A 36 -0.33 6.99 12.61
C PRO A 36 -1.26 7.82 11.71
N SER A 37 -0.68 8.56 10.77
CA SER A 37 -1.42 9.31 9.75
C SER A 37 -1.71 8.47 8.51
N ASP A 38 -2.73 8.84 7.74
CA ASP A 38 -3.02 8.21 6.43
C ASP A 38 -2.04 8.69 5.35
N TYR A 39 -1.37 7.77 4.66
CA TYR A 39 -0.40 8.08 3.60
C TYR A 39 -0.81 7.53 2.24
N LEU A 40 -0.70 8.39 1.21
CA LEU A 40 -0.80 7.99 -0.20
C LEU A 40 0.59 7.98 -0.84
N PHE A 41 1.10 6.80 -1.18
CA PHE A 41 2.35 6.66 -1.91
C PHE A 41 2.09 6.66 -3.43
N SER A 42 2.50 7.71 -4.14
CA SER A 42 2.31 7.86 -5.60
C SER A 42 3.63 8.07 -6.37
N GLY A 43 3.68 7.61 -7.63
CA GLY A 43 4.83 7.81 -8.54
C GLY A 43 5.11 6.65 -9.51
N PRO A 44 6.24 6.68 -10.25
CA PRO A 44 6.61 5.67 -11.26
C PRO A 44 6.79 4.24 -10.73
N PRO A 45 6.60 3.18 -11.54
CA PRO A 45 6.81 1.81 -11.08
C PRO A 45 8.27 1.57 -10.65
N GLY A 46 8.49 0.65 -9.70
CA GLY A 46 9.83 0.28 -9.24
C GLY A 46 10.51 1.24 -8.25
N THR A 47 9.87 2.35 -7.88
CA THR A 47 10.47 3.33 -6.95
C THR A 47 10.33 3.00 -5.46
N GLY A 48 9.97 1.77 -5.08
CA GLY A 48 9.91 1.34 -3.68
C GLY A 48 8.74 1.87 -2.85
N LYS A 49 7.64 2.33 -3.47
CA LYS A 49 6.44 2.82 -2.75
C LYS A 49 5.79 1.76 -1.86
N THR A 50 5.48 0.61 -2.45
CA THR A 50 4.90 -0.50 -1.72
C THR A 50 5.87 -1.00 -0.64
N THR A 51 7.18 -0.99 -0.91
CA THR A 51 8.21 -1.28 0.09
C THR A 51 8.19 -0.27 1.25
N ALA A 52 8.04 1.03 0.99
CA ALA A 52 7.94 2.06 2.03
C ALA A 52 6.73 1.83 2.95
N ALA A 53 5.58 1.47 2.37
CA ALA A 53 4.37 1.13 3.11
C ALA A 53 4.58 -0.09 4.00
N TYR A 54 5.25 -1.15 3.51
CA TYR A 54 5.60 -2.32 4.32
C TYR A 54 6.58 -2.00 5.45
N CYS A 55 7.60 -1.18 5.21
CA CYS A 55 8.53 -0.77 6.28
C CYS A 55 7.81 0.05 7.35
N TYR A 56 6.90 0.96 6.95
CA TYR A 56 6.09 1.74 7.88
C TYR A 56 5.16 0.87 8.71
N LYS A 57 4.51 -0.12 8.09
CA LYS A 57 3.70 -1.13 8.78
C LYS A 57 4.47 -1.77 9.93
N ARG A 58 5.68 -2.26 9.63
CA ARG A 58 6.51 -2.97 10.61
C ARG A 58 6.93 -2.09 11.76
N GLU A 59 7.29 -0.83 11.47
CA GLU A 59 7.64 0.13 12.52
C GLU A 59 6.45 0.39 13.47
N LEU A 60 5.22 0.45 12.93
CA LEU A 60 4.00 0.55 13.74
C LEU A 60 3.74 -0.71 14.56
N GLU A 61 3.89 -1.90 13.97
CA GLU A 61 3.74 -3.17 14.67
C GLU A 61 4.79 -3.33 15.80
N ASP A 62 6.05 -3.00 15.53
CA ASP A 62 7.14 -3.10 16.51
C ASP A 62 7.04 -2.04 17.63
N GLY A 63 6.55 -0.83 17.32
CA GLY A 63 6.30 0.22 18.31
C GLY A 63 5.07 0.00 19.19
N SER A 64 4.17 -0.92 18.82
CA SER A 64 2.89 -1.16 19.51
C SER A 64 2.93 -2.24 20.61
N LYS A 65 4.10 -2.78 20.93
CA LYS A 65 4.26 -3.89 21.89
C LYS A 65 3.94 -3.56 23.35
N ASP A 66 3.79 -2.28 23.71
CA ASP A 66 3.70 -1.86 25.13
C ASP A 66 2.36 -1.28 25.60
N VAL A 67 1.30 -1.26 24.78
CA VAL A 67 0.01 -0.71 25.23
C VAL A 67 -1.17 -1.60 24.81
N THR A 68 -1.59 -2.44 25.76
CA THR A 68 -2.97 -2.89 25.97
C THR A 68 -3.83 -3.12 24.72
N GLY A 69 -3.79 -4.35 24.18
CA GLY A 69 -4.98 -5.05 23.71
C GLY A 69 -5.95 -4.31 22.77
N CYS A 70 -5.50 -3.42 21.89
CA CYS A 70 -6.38 -2.78 20.91
C CYS A 70 -5.81 -2.90 19.49
N ALA A 71 -6.41 -3.86 18.78
CA ALA A 71 -6.40 -4.13 17.34
C ALA A 71 -5.20 -3.59 16.53
N CYS A 72 -4.30 -4.52 16.20
CA CYS A 72 -3.50 -4.56 14.98
C CYS A 72 -4.04 -3.62 13.88
N PRO A 73 -3.31 -2.57 13.45
CA PRO A 73 -3.68 -1.85 12.25
C PRO A 73 -3.64 -2.87 11.11
N THR A 74 -4.83 -3.33 10.70
CA THR A 74 -4.98 -4.31 9.63
C THR A 74 -4.72 -3.58 8.33
N ILE A 75 -3.44 -3.41 7.99
CA ILE A 75 -3.01 -2.79 6.74
C ILE A 75 -3.40 -3.73 5.61
N LYS A 76 -4.43 -3.35 4.86
CA LYS A 76 -4.84 -4.01 3.63
C LYS A 76 -4.12 -3.36 2.46
N GLU A 77 -3.33 -4.16 1.76
CA GLU A 77 -2.83 -3.74 0.45
C GLU A 77 -3.95 -3.90 -0.58
N PHE A 78 -4.19 -2.86 -1.36
CA PHE A 78 -5.05 -2.91 -2.53
C PHE A 78 -4.15 -2.79 -3.75
N ASN A 79 -3.84 -3.92 -4.40
CA ASN A 79 -3.11 -3.89 -5.65
C ASN A 79 -4.08 -3.67 -6.82
N ALA A 80 -3.66 -2.93 -7.85
CA ALA A 80 -4.48 -2.73 -9.05
C ALA A 80 -4.76 -4.03 -9.83
N SER A 81 -3.95 -5.07 -9.57
CA SER A 81 -4.14 -6.43 -10.09
C SER A 81 -5.02 -7.32 -9.20
N ASP A 82 -5.33 -6.91 -7.96
CA ASP A 82 -6.27 -7.66 -7.14
C ASP A 82 -7.64 -7.42 -7.75
N ASN A 83 -8.27 -8.49 -8.24
CA ASN A 83 -9.47 -8.41 -9.05
C ASN A 83 -10.65 -7.78 -8.29
N GLY A 84 -10.76 -6.45 -8.33
CA GLY A 84 -12.03 -5.73 -8.43
C GLY A 84 -12.63 -5.80 -9.84
N GLY A 85 -11.97 -6.54 -10.75
CA GLY A 85 -12.25 -6.61 -12.20
C GLY A 85 -13.56 -7.28 -12.60
N ALA A 86 -14.39 -7.74 -11.67
CA ALA A 86 -15.72 -8.24 -12.01
C ALA A 86 -16.71 -7.11 -12.38
N TYR A 87 -16.48 -5.88 -11.90
CA TYR A 87 -17.40 -4.77 -12.10
C TYR A 87 -17.13 -3.94 -13.36
N SER A 88 -15.93 -4.05 -13.97
CA SER A 88 -15.62 -3.22 -15.15
C SER A 88 -16.46 -3.63 -16.36
N LEU A 89 -16.59 -4.94 -16.64
CA LEU A 89 -17.37 -5.45 -17.77
C LEU A 89 -18.87 -5.15 -17.62
N TRP A 90 -19.42 -5.22 -16.41
CA TRP A 90 -20.82 -4.87 -16.14
C TRP A 90 -21.09 -3.36 -16.31
N ILE A 91 -20.16 -2.49 -15.90
CA ILE A 91 -20.27 -1.04 -16.13
C ILE A 91 -20.21 -0.70 -17.62
N TYR A 92 -19.34 -1.37 -18.39
CA TYR A 92 -19.29 -1.20 -19.85
C TYR A 92 -20.57 -1.70 -20.53
N LEU A 93 -21.14 -2.81 -20.08
CA LEU A 93 -22.39 -3.33 -20.63
C LEU A 93 -23.58 -2.39 -20.33
N LEU A 94 -23.66 -1.85 -19.10
CA LEU A 94 -24.72 -0.93 -18.68
C LEU A 94 -24.64 0.42 -19.42
N THR A 95 -23.43 0.93 -19.65
CA THR A 95 -23.24 2.16 -20.43
C THR A 95 -23.62 1.97 -21.90
N ILE A 96 -23.28 0.83 -22.52
CA ILE A 96 -23.75 0.49 -23.87
C ILE A 96 -25.28 0.40 -23.91
N LEU A 97 -25.90 -0.27 -22.92
CA LEU A 97 -27.36 -0.41 -22.88
C LEU A 97 -28.10 0.93 -22.71
N LEU A 98 -27.56 1.82 -21.87
CA LEU A 98 -28.11 3.18 -21.68
C LEU A 98 -27.97 4.02 -22.94
N VAL A 99 -26.83 3.97 -23.64
CA VAL A 99 -26.62 4.70 -24.90
C VAL A 99 -27.55 4.18 -26.01
N VAL A 100 -27.77 2.87 -26.09
CA VAL A 100 -28.66 2.25 -27.10
C VAL A 100 -30.13 2.56 -26.81
N ASN A 101 -30.57 2.59 -25.55
CA ASN A 101 -31.94 3.00 -25.20
C ASN A 101 -32.18 4.51 -25.32
N PHE A 102 -31.14 5.34 -25.23
CA PHE A 102 -31.27 6.79 -25.39
C PHE A 102 -31.27 7.25 -26.85
N LEU A 103 -30.87 6.38 -27.79
CA LEU A 103 -30.88 6.63 -29.24
C LEU A 103 -32.10 6.04 -29.96
N ARG A 104 -33.16 5.72 -29.22
CA ARG A 104 -34.44 5.23 -29.76
C ARG A 104 -35.59 6.08 -29.23
#